data_AF-A0A5C8G8N9-F1
#
_entry.id   AF-A0A5C8G8N9-F1
#
_cell.length_a   1.000
_cell.length_b   1.000
_cell.length_c   1.000
_cell.angle_alpha   90.00
_cell.angle_beta   90.00
_cell.angle_gamma   90.00
#
_symmetry.space_group_name_H-M   'P 1'
#
loop_
_entity.id
_entity.type
_entity.pdbx_description
1 polymer ?
#
loop_
_entity_poly.entity_id
_entity_poly.type
_entity_poly.pdbx_seq_one_letter_code
_entity_poly.pdbx_strand_id
1 'polypeptide(L)' 'MANGYKKDEIINKLENLKDISALYKEDFINYRGDTTDTKEKYTEVIAEWLIKNNNYFSKKHLFI' A
#
# COMPACT_ATOMS: atom_id res chain seq x y z
N MET A 1 -0.33 -2.36 -23.11
CA MET A 1 -1.23 -1.67 -22.16
C MET A 1 -0.85 -2.17 -20.79
N ALA A 2 -0.35 -1.30 -19.89
CA ALA A 2 -0.10 -1.73 -18.52
C ALA A 2 -1.46 -1.95 -17.88
N ASN A 3 -1.87 -3.22 -17.78
CA ASN A 3 -3.06 -3.62 -17.05
C ASN A 3 -2.81 -3.25 -15.58
N GLY A 4 -3.45 -2.19 -15.11
CA GLY A 4 -3.37 -1.81 -13.70
C GLY A 4 -3.84 -2.95 -12.79
N TYR A 5 -3.38 -2.92 -11.56
CA TYR A 5 -3.85 -3.73 -10.44
C TYR A 5 -5.28 -3.39 -10.02
N LYS A 6 -5.97 -4.44 -9.54
CA LYS A 6 -7.16 -4.34 -8.71
C LYS A 6 -6.80 -3.91 -7.30
N LYS A 7 -7.81 -3.47 -6.54
CA LYS A 7 -7.63 -3.11 -5.12
C LYS A 7 -7.01 -4.25 -4.30
N ASP A 8 -7.53 -5.47 -4.42
CA ASP A 8 -7.02 -6.62 -3.66
C ASP A 8 -5.59 -7.01 -4.05
N GLU A 9 -5.18 -6.79 -5.30
CA GLU A 9 -3.81 -7.05 -5.73
C GLU A 9 -2.81 -6.08 -5.08
N ILE A 10 -3.20 -4.80 -4.93
CA ILE A 10 -2.41 -3.79 -4.21
C ILE A 10 -2.30 -4.19 -2.74
N ILE A 11 -3.42 -4.57 -2.10
CA ILE A 11 -3.43 -4.99 -0.69
C ILE A 11 -2.56 -6.24 -0.48
N ASN A 12 -2.69 -7.26 -1.32
CA ASN A 12 -1.87 -8.47 -1.24
C ASN A 12 -0.37 -8.16 -1.38
N LYS A 13 0.00 -7.21 -2.25
CA LYS A 13 1.40 -6.77 -2.35
C LYS A 13 1.89 -6.10 -1.07
N LEU A 14 1.08 -5.23 -0.48
CA LEU A 14 1.40 -4.55 0.79
C LEU A 14 1.55 -5.53 1.95
N GLU A 15 0.67 -6.53 2.06
CA GLU A 15 0.73 -7.57 3.11
C GLU A 15 1.95 -8.49 2.98
N ASN A 16 2.43 -8.72 1.76
CA ASN A 16 3.63 -9.52 1.49
C ASN A 16 4.95 -8.73 1.64
N LEU A 17 4.90 -7.44 1.98
CA LEU A 17 6.10 -6.68 2.29
C LEU A 17 6.74 -7.19 3.57
N LYS A 18 8.01 -7.62 3.47
CA LYS A 18 8.81 -8.03 4.63
C LYS A 18 9.05 -6.89 5.60
N ASP A 19 9.19 -5.68 5.08
CA ASP A 19 9.39 -4.45 5.83
C ASP A 19 8.68 -3.31 5.11
N ILE A 20 7.83 -2.58 5.84
CA ILE A 20 7.12 -1.42 5.30
C ILE A 20 8.08 -0.31 4.87
N SER A 21 9.28 -0.27 5.47
CA SER A 21 10.34 0.65 5.04
C SER A 21 10.79 0.39 3.61
N ALA A 22 10.56 -0.80 3.04
CA ALA A 22 10.91 -1.11 1.66
C ALA A 22 9.85 -0.65 0.64
N LEU A 23 8.68 -0.15 1.08
CA LEU A 23 7.57 0.23 0.20
C LEU A 23 7.97 1.23 -0.89
N TYR A 24 8.86 2.19 -0.60
CA TYR A 24 9.30 3.18 -1.58
C TYR A 24 10.11 2.58 -2.75
N LYS A 25 10.57 1.33 -2.62
CA LYS A 25 11.30 0.60 -3.66
C LYS A 25 10.37 -0.18 -4.59
N GLU A 26 9.09 -0.31 -4.24
CA GLU A 26 8.15 -1.10 -5.02
C GLU A 26 7.62 -0.32 -6.22
N ASP A 27 7.69 -0.91 -7.41
CA ASP A 27 7.31 -0.20 -8.65
C ASP A 27 5.84 0.24 -8.68
N PHE A 28 4.95 -0.49 -7.98
CA PHE A 28 3.51 -0.21 -8.00
C PHE A 28 3.13 1.08 -7.26
N ILE A 29 3.98 1.61 -6.36
CA ILE A 29 3.72 2.88 -5.67
C ILE A 29 3.81 4.09 -6.60
N ASN A 30 4.57 3.97 -7.69
CA ASN A 30 4.75 5.04 -8.66
C ASN A 30 3.59 5.13 -9.66
N TYR A 31 2.62 4.22 -9.59
CA TYR A 31 1.45 4.23 -10.44
C TYR A 31 0.46 5.29 -9.97
N ARG A 32 0.20 6.29 -10.81
CA ARG A 32 -0.73 7.41 -10.54
C ARG A 32 -2.15 7.18 -11.06
N GLY A 33 -2.49 5.92 -11.37
CA GLY A 33 -3.80 5.56 -11.91
C GLY A 33 -4.78 5.06 -10.86
N ASP A 34 -5.94 4.67 -11.35
CA ASP A 34 -7.02 4.10 -10.57
C ASP A 34 -7.03 2.58 -10.66
N THR A 35 -7.57 1.91 -9.66
CA THR A 35 -7.79 0.46 -9.66
C THR A 35 -8.65 0.06 -10.85
N THR A 36 -8.33 -1.10 -11.42
CA THR A 36 -9.06 -1.55 -12.62
C THR A 36 -10.51 -1.93 -12.32
N ASP A 37 -10.79 -2.36 -11.09
CA ASP A 37 -12.08 -2.81 -10.59
C ASP A 37 -12.90 -1.70 -9.91
N THR A 38 -12.38 -1.08 -8.83
CA THR A 38 -13.16 -0.12 -8.04
C THR A 38 -13.04 1.33 -8.51
N LYS A 39 -12.09 1.61 -9.42
CA LYS A 39 -11.72 2.98 -9.85
C LYS A 39 -11.26 3.87 -8.70
N GLU A 40 -10.84 3.29 -7.58
CA GLU A 40 -10.21 4.02 -6.49
C GLU A 40 -8.77 4.38 -6.89
N LYS A 41 -8.33 5.57 -6.51
CA LYS A 41 -6.93 5.96 -6.70
C LYS A 41 -6.02 5.02 -5.91
N TYR A 42 -4.92 4.60 -6.52
CA TYR A 42 -3.95 3.74 -5.86
C TYR A 42 -3.42 4.35 -4.57
N THR A 43 -3.17 5.66 -4.59
CA THR A 43 -2.69 6.40 -3.42
C THR A 43 -3.66 6.30 -2.25
N GLU A 44 -4.97 6.34 -2.51
CA GLU A 44 -6.01 6.21 -1.48
C GLU A 44 -6.07 4.78 -0.93
N VAL A 45 -6.02 3.77 -1.80
CA VAL A 45 -5.98 2.35 -1.39
C VAL A 45 -4.77 2.08 -0.49
N ILE A 46 -3.59 2.56 -0.88
CA ILE A 46 -2.35 2.38 -0.11
C ILE A 46 -2.42 3.16 1.21
N ALA A 47 -2.86 4.42 1.19
CA ALA A 47 -2.97 5.25 2.39
C ALA A 47 -3.97 4.67 3.41
N GLU A 48 -5.15 4.23 2.95
CA GLU A 48 -6.14 3.57 3.80
C GLU A 48 -5.57 2.32 4.47
N TRP A 49 -4.89 1.47 3.69
CA TRP A 49 -4.28 0.26 4.22
C TRP A 49 -3.20 0.60 5.27
N LEU A 50 -2.34 1.57 4.99
CA LEU A 50 -1.30 2.04 5.93
C LEU A 50 -1.90 2.57 7.24
N ILE A 51 -2.96 3.38 7.16
CA ILE A 51 -3.64 3.96 8.34
C ILE A 51 -4.34 2.87 9.16
N LYS A 52 -5.03 1.92 8.51
CA LYS A 52 -5.71 0.82 9.21
C LYS A 52 -4.72 -0.15 9.87
N ASN A 53 -3.56 -0.37 9.23
CA ASN A 53 -2.51 -1.26 9.73
C ASN A 53 -1.46 -0.54 10.59
N ASN A 54 -1.69 0.73 10.96
CA ASN A 54 -0.77 1.58 11.74
C ASN A 54 -0.49 1.07 13.17
N ASN A 55 -1.23 0.05 13.64
CA ASN A 55 -0.82 -0.72 14.83
C ASN A 55 0.54 -1.44 14.68
N TYR A 56 1.06 -1.60 13.46
CA TYR A 56 2.43 -2.04 13.20
C TYR A 56 3.48 -0.93 13.41
N PHE A 57 3.13 0.34 13.19
CA PHE A 57 4.02 1.49 13.37
C PHE A 57 4.19 1.89 14.84
N SER A 58 3.13 1.77 15.63
CA SER A 58 3.13 2.23 17.04
C SER A 58 4.00 1.37 17.98
N LYS A 59 4.25 0.10 17.67
CA LYS A 59 4.98 -0.82 18.59
C LYS A 59 6.50 -0.67 18.63
N LYS A 60 7.14 0.22 17.85
CA LYS A 60 8.61 0.33 17.82
C LYS A 60 9.22 1.60 18.41
N HIS A 61 8.42 2.57 18.87
CA HIS A 61 8.96 3.77 19.53
C HIS A 61 7.98 4.34 20.56
N LEU A 62 7.96 3.72 21.75
CA LEU A 62 7.50 4.39 22.97
C LEU A 62 8.52 4.13 24.08
N PHE A 63 9.67 4.81 23.96
CA PHE A 63 10.49 5.22 25.10
C PHE A 63 10.49 6.75 25.08
N ILE A 64 9.45 7.31 25.70
CA ILE A 64 9.52 8.61 26.38
C ILE A 64 9.83 8.33 27.85
#